data_AF-A0A0S8J7F8-F1
#
_entry.id   AF-A0A0S8J7F8-F1
#
_cell.length_a   1.000
_cell.length_b   1.000
_cell.length_c   1.000
_cell.angle_alpha   90.00
_cell.angle_beta   90.00
_cell.angle_gamma   90.00
#
_symmetry.space_group_name_H-M   'P 1'
#
loop_
_entity.id
_entity.type
_entity.pdbx_description
1 polymer ?
#
loop_
_entity_poly.entity_id
_entity_poly.type
_entity_poly.pdbx_seq_one_letter_code
_entity_poly.pdbx_strand_id
1 'polypeptide(L)'
;MGEPARVLDVPAGDVSTLLAGMSQKKVTTSKSKVPIVSGHEEIADQAVEKKRTFKQAETEWKMAEEQVLQEASAIYGNRAKAGNFSKSLNFAGRETAGVQVRFSDKFSVLPAETKNTLTETLGERYGQTFEEVRTLTLKQEKTDDESIRFLLERLGPEVFAQFFEVEVQVKPKPGFDRAQFDMPDSVRPLFRQAKPSVTLL
;
A
#
# COMPACT_ATOMS: atom_id res chain seq x y z
N MET A 1 -61.46 14.12 48.14
CA MET A 1 -61.10 15.55 48.14
C MET A 1 -59.60 15.59 47.91
N GLY A 2 -59.18 16.04 46.72
CA GLY A 2 -57.83 15.87 46.21
C GLY A 2 -56.89 16.99 46.63
N GLU A 3 -55.66 16.62 46.99
CA GLU A 3 -54.54 17.56 47.14
C GLU A 3 -54.12 18.12 45.76
N PRO A 4 -53.85 19.43 45.64
CA PRO A 4 -53.37 20.02 44.40
C PRO A 4 -51.89 19.69 44.14
N ALA A 5 -51.59 19.46 42.86
CA ALA A 5 -50.26 19.18 42.33
C ALA A 5 -49.25 20.30 42.65
N ARG A 6 -48.04 19.90 43.07
CA ARG A 6 -46.87 20.79 43.18
C ARG A 6 -46.35 21.11 41.78
N VAL A 7 -46.46 22.37 41.37
CA VAL A 7 -45.73 22.93 40.24
C VAL A 7 -44.35 23.36 40.76
N LEU A 8 -43.29 22.76 40.21
CA LEU A 8 -41.91 23.20 40.43
C LEU A 8 -41.63 24.37 39.47
N ASP A 9 -41.57 25.57 40.02
CA ASP A 9 -40.98 26.74 39.35
C ASP A 9 -39.49 26.48 39.13
N VAL A 10 -39.06 26.42 37.86
CA VAL A 10 -37.65 26.47 37.49
C VAL A 10 -37.40 27.87 36.92
N PRO A 11 -36.52 28.69 37.52
CA PRO A 11 -36.25 30.03 37.03
C PRO A 11 -35.66 29.99 35.61
N ALA A 12 -36.20 30.82 34.74
CA ALA A 12 -35.75 31.04 33.37
C ALA A 12 -34.41 31.79 33.36
N GLY A 13 -33.32 31.08 33.64
CA GLY A 13 -32.00 31.67 33.61
C GLY A 13 -30.91 30.66 33.90
N ASP A 14 -30.63 29.75 32.96
CA ASP A 14 -29.24 29.39 32.62
C ASP A 14 -29.14 28.47 31.39
N VAL A 15 -29.50 28.97 30.19
CA VAL A 15 -29.17 28.27 28.93
C VAL A 15 -27.91 28.87 28.28
N SER A 16 -27.47 30.03 28.76
CA SER A 16 -26.31 30.75 28.22
C SER A 16 -24.96 30.12 28.63
N THR A 17 -24.92 29.35 29.70
CA THR A 17 -23.70 28.66 30.16
C THR A 17 -23.46 27.31 29.46
N LEU A 18 -24.46 26.71 28.81
CA LEU A 18 -24.31 25.44 28.07
C LEU A 18 -23.79 25.62 26.62
N LEU A 19 -23.77 26.85 26.10
CA LEU A 19 -23.25 27.17 24.76
C LEU A 19 -21.83 27.77 24.78
N ALA A 20 -21.22 27.95 25.95
CA ALA A 20 -19.86 28.48 26.09
C ALA A 20 -18.75 27.47 25.71
N GLY A 21 -19.11 26.29 25.19
CA GLY A 21 -18.19 25.26 24.69
C GLY A 21 -17.85 25.37 23.20
N MET A 22 -18.38 26.35 22.46
CA MET A 22 -17.93 26.64 21.10
C MET A 22 -16.61 27.42 21.16
N SER A 23 -15.53 26.67 21.34
CA SER A 23 -14.15 27.14 21.25
C SER A 23 -13.94 27.90 19.94
N GLN A 24 -14.03 29.23 19.99
CA GLN A 24 -13.47 30.09 18.94
C GLN A 24 -11.98 29.77 18.87
N LYS A 25 -11.57 29.11 17.80
CA LYS A 25 -10.18 28.81 17.50
C LYS A 25 -9.47 30.16 17.35
N LYS A 26 -8.86 30.64 18.43
CA LYS A 26 -8.02 31.84 18.44
C LYS A 26 -6.92 31.59 17.42
N VAL A 27 -6.99 32.27 16.28
CA VAL A 27 -5.96 32.22 15.23
C VAL A 27 -4.69 32.79 15.86
N THR A 28 -3.87 31.91 16.43
CA THR A 28 -2.50 32.25 16.81
C THR A 28 -1.75 32.52 15.52
N THR A 29 -1.52 33.81 15.24
CA THR A 29 -0.59 34.29 14.22
C THR A 29 0.81 33.80 14.59
N SER A 30 1.15 32.61 14.12
CA SER A 30 2.56 32.23 14.02
C SER A 30 3.21 33.27 13.11
N LYS A 31 4.39 33.78 13.49
CA LYS A 31 5.18 34.69 12.65
C LYS A 31 5.66 33.90 11.43
N SER A 32 4.77 33.69 10.47
CA SER A 32 5.08 33.13 9.17
C SER A 32 5.90 34.15 8.40
N LYS A 33 7.00 33.72 7.79
CA LYS A 33 7.77 34.54 6.85
C LYS A 33 7.03 34.78 5.52
N VAL A 34 5.83 34.18 5.37
CA VAL A 34 4.99 34.30 4.19
C VAL A 34 4.00 35.46 4.40
N PRO A 35 3.98 36.46 3.50
CA PRO A 35 3.03 37.57 3.61
C PRO A 35 1.59 37.06 3.47
N ILE A 36 0.71 37.57 4.35
CA ILE A 36 -0.72 37.27 4.32
C ILE A 36 -1.38 38.29 3.40
N VAL A 37 -2.08 37.80 2.38
CA VAL A 37 -2.89 38.64 1.50
C VAL A 37 -4.32 38.65 2.04
N SER A 38 -4.78 39.81 2.50
CA SER A 38 -6.14 40.03 3.01
C SER A 38 -7.12 40.37 1.88
N GLY A 39 -8.43 40.13 2.08
CA GLY A 39 -9.49 40.46 1.11
C GLY A 39 -9.93 39.30 0.19
N HIS A 40 -9.41 38.10 0.42
CA HIS A 40 -9.75 36.87 -0.31
C HIS A 40 -10.13 35.71 0.64
N GLU A 41 -10.55 36.03 1.86
CA GLU A 41 -10.84 35.07 2.93
C GLU A 41 -11.90 34.06 2.49
N GLU A 42 -12.95 34.50 1.80
CA GLU A 42 -14.02 33.62 1.31
C GLU A 42 -13.50 32.58 0.30
N ILE A 43 -12.60 32.98 -0.61
CA ILE A 43 -12.00 32.06 -1.59
C ILE A 43 -11.06 31.08 -0.89
N ALA A 44 -10.29 31.57 0.09
CA ALA A 44 -9.41 30.73 0.89
C ALA A 44 -10.21 29.69 1.70
N ASP A 45 -11.32 30.10 2.33
CA ASP A 45 -12.22 29.22 3.09
C ASP A 45 -12.88 28.19 2.18
N GLN A 46 -13.38 28.60 1.00
CA GLN A 46 -13.91 27.67 0.00
C GLN A 46 -12.87 26.65 -0.47
N ALA A 47 -11.62 27.07 -0.66
CA ALA A 47 -10.53 26.18 -1.06
C ALA A 47 -10.18 25.18 0.04
N VAL A 48 -10.14 25.61 1.30
CA VAL A 48 -9.91 24.74 2.46
C VAL A 48 -11.03 23.72 2.61
N GLU A 49 -12.29 24.15 2.48
CA GLU A 49 -13.44 23.24 2.61
C GLU A 49 -13.48 22.22 1.47
N LYS A 50 -13.25 22.64 0.22
CA LYS A 50 -13.11 21.70 -0.91
C LYS A 50 -11.96 20.72 -0.72
N LYS A 51 -10.83 21.17 -0.16
CA LYS A 51 -9.70 20.29 0.15
C LYS A 51 -10.07 19.27 1.24
N ARG A 52 -10.88 19.68 2.22
CA ARG A 52 -11.36 18.80 3.29
C ARG A 52 -12.31 17.74 2.75
N THR A 53 -13.32 18.12 1.98
CA THR A 53 -14.28 17.18 1.38
C THR A 53 -13.59 16.21 0.43
N PHE A 54 -12.63 16.69 -0.38
CA PHE A 54 -11.80 15.82 -1.22
C PHE A 54 -11.04 14.77 -0.41
N LYS A 55 -10.40 15.16 0.70
CA LYS A 55 -9.68 14.22 1.56
C LYS A 55 -10.60 13.19 2.22
N GLN A 56 -11.81 13.60 2.59
CA GLN A 56 -12.82 12.70 3.13
C GLN A 56 -13.25 11.67 2.09
N ALA A 57 -13.64 12.12 0.89
CA ALA A 57 -13.99 11.26 -0.23
C ALA A 57 -12.83 10.34 -0.66
N GLU A 58 -11.59 10.83 -0.64
CA GLU A 58 -10.40 10.01 -0.92
C GLU A 58 -10.21 8.92 0.13
N THR A 59 -10.49 9.22 1.40
CA THR A 59 -10.40 8.24 2.49
C THR A 59 -11.48 7.19 2.38
N GLU A 60 -12.73 7.61 2.12
CA GLU A 60 -13.87 6.72 1.88
C GLU A 60 -13.61 5.81 0.68
N TRP A 61 -13.09 6.36 -0.42
CA TRP A 61 -12.68 5.59 -1.58
C TRP A 61 -11.63 4.54 -1.22
N LYS A 62 -10.57 4.90 -0.48
CA LYS A 62 -9.53 3.94 -0.06
C LYS A 62 -10.08 2.82 0.84
N MET A 63 -11.03 3.13 1.72
CA MET A 63 -11.68 2.10 2.54
C MET A 63 -12.52 1.14 1.70
N ALA A 64 -13.31 1.66 0.75
CA ALA A 64 -14.09 0.84 -0.17
C ALA A 64 -13.19 0.01 -1.09
N GLU A 65 -12.10 0.60 -1.59
CA GLU A 65 -11.07 -0.08 -2.38
C GLU A 65 -10.49 -1.27 -1.62
N GLU A 66 -10.13 -1.09 -0.34
CA GLU A 66 -9.55 -2.15 0.48
C GLU A 66 -10.54 -3.31 0.70
N GLN A 67 -11.82 -3.02 0.90
CA GLN A 67 -12.87 -4.04 1.00
C GLN A 67 -13.01 -4.85 -0.29
N VAL A 68 -13.03 -4.18 -1.44
CA VAL A 68 -13.07 -4.85 -2.75
C VAL A 68 -11.83 -5.72 -2.96
N LEU A 69 -10.65 -5.23 -2.58
CA LEU A 69 -9.40 -5.97 -2.70
C LEU A 69 -9.33 -7.21 -1.80
N GLN A 70 -9.87 -7.12 -0.58
CA GLN A 70 -9.96 -8.25 0.34
C GLN A 70 -10.83 -9.37 -0.25
N GLU A 71 -12.01 -9.03 -0.75
CA GLU A 71 -12.92 -9.98 -1.42
C GLU A 71 -12.31 -10.55 -2.71
N ALA A 72 -11.71 -9.68 -3.53
CA ALA A 72 -11.04 -10.09 -4.76
C ALA A 72 -9.90 -11.08 -4.50
N SER A 73 -9.13 -10.88 -3.43
CA SER A 73 -8.01 -11.76 -3.07
C SER A 73 -8.50 -13.16 -2.68
N ALA A 74 -9.60 -13.25 -1.92
CA ALA A 74 -10.22 -14.52 -1.55
C ALA A 74 -10.74 -15.27 -2.79
N ILE A 75 -11.46 -14.57 -3.67
CA ILE A 75 -11.99 -15.15 -4.92
C ILE A 75 -10.86 -15.59 -5.85
N TYR A 76 -9.82 -14.76 -5.99
CA TYR A 76 -8.66 -15.05 -6.83
C TYR A 76 -7.96 -16.34 -6.39
N GLY A 77 -7.68 -16.50 -5.09
CA GLY A 77 -7.06 -17.70 -4.56
C GLY A 77 -7.91 -18.96 -4.76
N ASN A 78 -9.22 -18.88 -4.52
CA ASN A 78 -10.13 -20.00 -4.72
C ASN A 78 -10.23 -20.41 -6.20
N ARG A 79 -10.34 -19.43 -7.11
CA ARG A 79 -10.40 -19.69 -8.56
C ARG A 79 -9.10 -20.26 -9.11
N ALA A 80 -7.96 -19.79 -8.61
CA ALA A 80 -6.66 -20.32 -9.00
C ALA A 80 -6.51 -21.79 -8.60
N LYS A 81 -6.87 -22.15 -7.36
CA LYS A 81 -6.86 -23.55 -6.88
C LYS A 81 -7.83 -24.45 -7.66
N ALA A 82 -8.94 -23.90 -8.14
CA ALA A 82 -9.91 -24.62 -8.96
C ALA A 82 -9.52 -24.71 -10.46
N GLY A 83 -8.35 -24.20 -10.85
CA GLY A 83 -7.87 -24.22 -12.23
C GLY A 83 -8.43 -23.12 -13.15
N ASN A 84 -9.32 -22.26 -12.65
CA ASN A 84 -9.95 -21.16 -13.39
C ASN A 84 -9.22 -19.84 -13.16
N PHE A 85 -7.93 -19.82 -13.48
CA PHE A 85 -7.07 -18.67 -13.23
C PHE A 85 -7.39 -17.48 -14.15
N SER A 86 -7.58 -16.30 -13.57
CA SER A 86 -7.67 -15.01 -14.28
C SER A 86 -6.94 -13.93 -13.50
N LYS A 87 -6.19 -13.09 -14.20
CA LYS A 87 -5.49 -11.91 -13.63
C LYS A 87 -6.42 -10.74 -13.34
N SER A 88 -7.64 -10.79 -13.85
CA SER A 88 -8.62 -9.73 -13.67
C SER A 88 -9.95 -10.28 -13.17
N LEU A 89 -10.57 -9.55 -12.25
CA LEU A 89 -11.91 -9.82 -11.72
C LEU A 89 -12.75 -8.55 -11.87
N ASN A 90 -13.95 -8.69 -12.45
CA ASN A 90 -14.92 -7.61 -12.54
C ASN A 90 -15.96 -7.77 -11.43
N PHE A 91 -16.19 -6.71 -10.66
CA PHE A 91 -17.22 -6.58 -9.66
C PHE A 91 -18.31 -5.67 -10.21
N ALA A 92 -19.50 -6.22 -10.46
CA ALA A 92 -20.61 -5.43 -10.96
C ALA A 92 -21.15 -4.51 -9.86
N GLY A 93 -21.38 -3.23 -10.21
CA GLY A 93 -22.15 -2.32 -9.38
C GLY A 93 -23.64 -2.66 -9.47
N ARG A 94 -24.38 -2.42 -8.40
CA ARG A 94 -25.84 -2.63 -8.41
C ARG A 94 -26.56 -1.62 -9.30
N GLU A 95 -26.07 -0.38 -9.29
CA GLU A 95 -26.69 0.77 -9.95
C GLU A 95 -25.70 1.56 -10.81
N THR A 96 -24.42 1.17 -10.83
CA THR A 96 -23.34 1.88 -11.52
C THR A 96 -22.49 0.93 -12.36
N ALA A 97 -21.68 1.49 -13.25
CA ALA A 97 -20.56 0.78 -13.83
C ALA A 97 -19.66 0.28 -12.68
N GLY A 98 -19.35 -1.00 -12.69
CA GLY A 98 -18.68 -1.68 -11.58
C GLY A 98 -17.21 -1.29 -11.44
N VAL A 99 -16.43 -2.17 -10.80
CA VAL A 99 -14.97 -2.02 -10.71
C VAL A 99 -14.26 -3.26 -11.25
N GLN A 100 -13.10 -3.05 -11.85
CA GLN A 100 -12.19 -4.11 -12.24
C GLN A 100 -10.98 -4.13 -11.29
N VAL A 101 -10.70 -5.30 -10.74
CA VAL A 101 -9.50 -5.58 -9.95
C VAL A 101 -8.51 -6.34 -10.84
N ARG A 102 -7.26 -5.86 -10.91
CA ARG A 102 -6.18 -6.51 -11.68
C ARG A 102 -5.02 -6.89 -10.77
N PHE A 103 -4.68 -8.18 -10.78
CA PHE A 103 -3.53 -8.74 -10.10
C PHE A 103 -2.27 -8.60 -10.97
N SER A 104 -1.16 -8.26 -10.33
CA SER A 104 0.12 -8.00 -10.97
C SER A 104 1.03 -9.23 -10.88
N ASP A 105 1.83 -9.48 -11.90
CA ASP A 105 2.85 -10.53 -11.87
C ASP A 105 4.14 -10.09 -11.15
N LYS A 106 4.12 -8.89 -10.55
CA LYS A 106 5.25 -8.35 -9.82
C LYS A 106 5.22 -8.84 -8.38
N PHE A 107 6.27 -9.52 -7.99
CA PHE A 107 6.50 -9.99 -6.63
C PHE A 107 7.75 -9.33 -6.06
N SER A 108 7.77 -9.14 -4.74
CA SER A 108 8.96 -8.70 -4.03
C SER A 108 10.11 -9.68 -4.23
N VAL A 109 11.30 -9.13 -4.33
CA VAL A 109 12.54 -9.88 -4.37
C VAL A 109 12.83 -10.41 -2.97
N LEU A 110 13.31 -11.65 -2.88
CA LEU A 110 13.62 -12.30 -1.62
C LEU A 110 15.12 -12.24 -1.28
N PRO A 111 15.48 -12.16 0.02
CA PRO A 111 16.86 -12.27 0.47
C PRO A 111 17.48 -13.62 0.10
N ALA A 112 18.78 -13.64 -0.18
CA ALA A 112 19.56 -14.85 -0.47
C ALA A 112 19.38 -15.96 0.56
N GLU A 113 19.27 -15.60 1.85
CA GLU A 113 19.14 -16.54 2.97
C GLU A 113 17.91 -17.46 2.82
N THR A 114 16.86 -16.97 2.15
CA THR A 114 15.63 -17.73 1.89
C THR A 114 15.82 -18.86 0.88
N LYS A 115 16.92 -18.84 0.10
CA LYS A 115 17.19 -19.82 -0.95
C LYS A 115 17.23 -21.25 -0.42
N ASN A 116 17.92 -21.49 0.69
CA ASN A 116 18.11 -22.85 1.21
C ASN A 116 16.76 -23.45 1.60
N THR A 117 15.95 -22.71 2.35
CA THR A 117 14.59 -23.10 2.72
C THR A 117 13.70 -23.37 1.50
N LEU A 118 13.76 -22.51 0.48
CA LEU A 118 12.99 -22.69 -0.75
C LEU A 118 13.45 -23.90 -1.57
N THR A 119 14.75 -24.15 -1.63
CA THR A 119 15.33 -25.29 -2.36
C THR A 119 14.98 -26.61 -1.65
N GLU A 120 15.07 -26.65 -0.31
CA GLU A 120 14.66 -27.81 0.48
C GLU A 120 13.17 -28.12 0.33
N THR A 121 12.32 -27.09 0.31
CA THR A 121 10.87 -27.28 0.24
C THR A 121 10.39 -27.62 -1.17
N LEU A 122 10.96 -27.01 -2.21
CA LEU A 122 10.48 -27.12 -3.59
C LEU A 122 11.29 -28.10 -4.44
N GLY A 123 12.48 -28.50 -4.00
CA GLY A 123 13.37 -29.41 -4.71
C GLY A 123 13.63 -28.95 -6.15
N GLU A 124 13.40 -29.86 -7.11
CA GLU A 124 13.61 -29.60 -8.54
C GLU A 124 12.73 -28.48 -9.11
N ARG A 125 11.59 -28.17 -8.48
CA ARG A 125 10.71 -27.08 -8.93
C ARG A 125 11.31 -25.71 -8.66
N TYR A 126 12.25 -25.58 -7.73
CA TYR A 126 12.89 -24.31 -7.39
C TYR A 126 13.47 -23.62 -8.64
N GLY A 127 14.27 -24.34 -9.43
CA GLY A 127 14.90 -23.80 -10.64
C GLY A 127 13.92 -23.49 -11.77
N GLN A 128 12.73 -24.08 -11.75
CA GLN A 128 11.66 -23.77 -12.72
C GLN A 128 10.93 -22.47 -12.36
N THR A 129 10.91 -22.12 -11.07
CA THR A 129 10.04 -21.05 -10.55
C THR A 129 10.78 -19.79 -10.11
N PHE A 130 12.05 -19.91 -9.74
CA PHE A 130 12.89 -18.80 -9.28
C PHE A 130 14.12 -18.61 -10.16
N GLU A 131 14.59 -17.36 -10.23
CA GLU A 131 15.87 -16.98 -10.80
C GLU A 131 16.72 -16.23 -9.75
N GLU A 132 18.03 -16.48 -9.78
CA GLU A 132 18.98 -15.71 -8.98
C GLU A 132 19.41 -14.47 -9.77
N VAL A 133 19.22 -13.31 -9.16
CA VAL A 133 19.69 -12.03 -9.67
C VAL A 133 20.81 -11.55 -8.75
N ARG A 134 21.99 -11.33 -9.32
CA ARG A 134 23.13 -10.75 -8.59
C ARG A 134 23.19 -9.27 -8.89
N THR A 135 22.96 -8.44 -7.88
CA THR A 135 23.06 -6.98 -8.02
C THR A 135 24.40 -6.53 -7.45
N LEU A 136 25.24 -5.95 -8.30
CA LEU A 136 26.51 -5.37 -7.92
C LEU A 136 26.29 -3.86 -7.78
N THR A 137 26.22 -3.36 -6.55
CA THR A 137 26.14 -1.91 -6.31
C THR A 137 27.52 -1.36 -6.04
N LEU A 138 28.01 -0.51 -6.93
CA LEU A 138 29.30 0.11 -6.81
C LEU A 138 29.17 1.45 -6.08
N LYS A 139 30.13 1.76 -5.22
CA LYS A 139 30.22 3.08 -4.58
C LYS A 139 30.38 4.13 -5.67
N GLN A 140 29.52 5.14 -5.65
CA GLN A 140 29.27 6.11 -6.74
C GLN A 140 30.50 6.85 -7.28
N GLU A 141 31.65 6.77 -6.62
CA GLU A 141 32.78 7.64 -6.90
C GLU A 141 33.58 7.24 -8.14
N LYS A 142 33.55 5.97 -8.60
CA LYS A 142 34.23 5.53 -9.84
C LYS A 142 33.60 4.28 -10.41
N THR A 143 32.72 4.41 -11.41
CA THR A 143 32.25 3.23 -12.15
C THR A 143 31.72 3.49 -13.54
N ASP A 144 32.52 3.06 -14.53
CA ASP A 144 32.12 2.75 -15.89
C ASP A 144 32.23 1.23 -16.15
N ASP A 145 31.45 0.73 -17.10
CA ASP A 145 31.30 -0.71 -17.38
C ASP A 145 32.61 -1.39 -17.82
N GLU A 146 33.55 -0.65 -18.41
CA GLU A 146 34.87 -1.16 -18.79
C GLU A 146 35.74 -1.44 -17.57
N SER A 147 35.72 -0.53 -16.59
CA SER A 147 36.43 -0.69 -15.32
C SER A 147 35.92 -1.91 -14.52
N ILE A 148 34.61 -2.18 -14.56
CA ILE A 148 34.00 -3.34 -13.87
C ILE A 148 34.45 -4.66 -14.51
N ARG A 149 34.40 -4.76 -15.84
CA ARG A 149 34.85 -5.97 -16.57
C ARG A 149 36.33 -6.22 -16.36
N PHE A 150 37.15 -5.18 -16.43
CA PHE A 150 38.59 -5.29 -16.20
C PHE A 150 38.90 -5.85 -14.81
N LEU A 151 38.23 -5.35 -13.77
CA LEU A 151 38.46 -5.81 -12.39
C LEU A 151 37.99 -7.25 -12.14
N LEU A 152 36.88 -7.67 -12.75
CA LEU A 152 36.38 -9.05 -12.70
C LEU A 152 37.35 -10.05 -13.33
N GLU A 153 37.91 -9.72 -14.50
CA GLU A 153 38.89 -10.56 -15.19
C GLU A 153 40.24 -10.62 -14.46
N ARG A 154 40.66 -9.52 -13.83
CA ARG A 154 41.98 -9.43 -13.19
C ARG A 154 42.04 -10.07 -11.81
N LEU A 155 41.00 -9.89 -11.00
CA LEU A 155 40.99 -10.29 -9.59
C LEU A 155 40.41 -11.69 -9.40
N GLY A 156 39.60 -12.15 -10.35
CA GLY A 156 38.80 -13.35 -10.19
C GLY A 156 37.62 -13.13 -9.23
N PRO A 157 36.56 -13.93 -9.35
CA PRO A 157 35.30 -13.72 -8.63
C PRO A 157 35.44 -13.74 -7.10
N GLU A 158 36.39 -14.50 -6.57
CA GLU A 158 36.61 -14.67 -5.13
C GLU A 158 37.26 -13.45 -4.47
N VAL A 159 38.27 -12.84 -5.11
CA VAL A 159 38.94 -11.64 -4.59
C VAL A 159 38.11 -10.40 -4.87
N PHE A 160 37.38 -10.36 -5.99
CA PHE A 160 36.42 -9.30 -6.28
C PHE A 160 35.36 -9.18 -5.18
N ALA A 161 34.78 -10.30 -4.73
CA ALA A 161 33.81 -10.30 -3.63
C ALA A 161 34.35 -9.79 -2.27
N GLN A 162 35.67 -9.62 -2.10
CA GLN A 162 36.26 -9.03 -0.89
C GLN A 162 36.25 -7.50 -0.89
N PHE A 163 36.18 -6.87 -2.06
CA PHE A 163 36.19 -5.41 -2.23
C PHE A 163 34.80 -4.84 -2.56
N PHE A 164 33.87 -5.69 -2.97
CA PHE A 164 32.54 -5.31 -3.40
C PHE A 164 31.47 -6.03 -2.57
N GLU A 165 30.46 -5.29 -2.13
CA GLU A 165 29.29 -5.85 -1.48
C GLU A 165 28.41 -6.49 -2.56
N VAL A 166 28.41 -7.83 -2.61
CA VAL A 166 27.63 -8.61 -3.57
C VAL A 166 26.31 -8.98 -2.91
N GLU A 167 25.23 -8.30 -3.30
CA GLU A 167 23.89 -8.69 -2.87
C GLU A 167 23.31 -9.72 -3.86
N VAL A 168 23.10 -10.95 -3.37
CA VAL A 168 22.41 -11.99 -4.13
C VAL A 168 20.93 -11.94 -3.77
N GLN A 169 20.09 -11.84 -4.79
CA GLN A 169 18.66 -11.66 -4.64
C GLN A 169 17.93 -12.77 -5.41
N VAL A 170 16.85 -13.31 -4.84
CA VAL A 170 16.02 -14.33 -5.51
C VAL A 170 14.77 -13.66 -6.04
N LYS A 171 14.54 -13.78 -7.35
CA LYS A 171 13.39 -13.17 -8.01
C LYS A 171 12.46 -14.25 -8.59
N PRO A 172 11.14 -14.08 -8.46
CA PRO A 172 10.18 -14.97 -9.13
C PRO A 172 10.22 -14.79 -10.66
N LYS A 173 10.12 -15.91 -11.39
CA LYS A 173 10.08 -15.92 -12.85
C LYS A 173 8.71 -15.46 -13.40
N PRO A 174 8.64 -15.06 -14.68
CA PRO A 174 7.35 -14.81 -15.35
C PRO A 174 6.42 -16.04 -15.23
N GLY A 175 5.14 -15.83 -14.87
CA GLY A 175 4.17 -16.91 -14.63
C GLY A 175 4.05 -17.34 -13.17
N PHE A 176 4.81 -16.73 -12.25
CA PHE A 176 4.74 -17.01 -10.82
C PHE A 176 3.37 -16.75 -10.20
N ASP A 177 2.61 -15.81 -10.78
CA ASP A 177 1.25 -15.43 -10.40
C ASP A 177 0.29 -16.63 -10.34
N ARG A 178 0.46 -17.59 -11.26
CA ARG A 178 -0.26 -18.86 -11.24
C ARG A 178 0.48 -19.92 -10.43
N ALA A 179 1.79 -20.06 -10.64
CA ALA A 179 2.58 -21.16 -10.06
C ALA A 179 2.61 -21.14 -8.52
N GLN A 180 2.46 -19.98 -7.88
CA GLN A 180 2.39 -19.87 -6.42
C GLN A 180 1.23 -20.66 -5.79
N PHE A 181 0.16 -20.92 -6.54
CA PHE A 181 -1.00 -21.67 -6.03
C PHE A 181 -0.77 -23.18 -6.00
N ASP A 182 0.21 -23.67 -6.77
CA ASP A 182 0.65 -25.07 -6.76
C ASP A 182 1.68 -25.33 -5.64
N MET A 183 2.09 -24.29 -4.90
CA MET A 183 3.03 -24.39 -3.77
C MET A 183 2.33 -24.66 -2.44
N PRO A 184 3.05 -25.27 -1.47
CA PRO A 184 2.55 -25.44 -0.11
C PRO A 184 2.14 -24.10 0.53
N ASP A 185 1.07 -24.12 1.33
CA ASP A 185 0.55 -22.92 2.02
C ASP A 185 1.60 -22.27 2.95
N SER A 186 2.58 -23.04 3.45
CA SER A 186 3.66 -22.54 4.32
C SER A 186 4.64 -21.61 3.60
N VAL A 187 4.77 -21.71 2.27
CA VAL A 187 5.75 -20.95 1.48
C VAL A 187 5.15 -19.65 0.94
N ARG A 188 3.85 -19.64 0.63
CA ARG A 188 3.18 -18.47 0.03
C ARG A 188 3.34 -17.15 0.82
N PRO A 189 3.26 -17.13 2.17
CA PRO A 189 3.45 -15.90 2.94
C PRO A 189 4.82 -15.25 2.80
N LEU A 190 5.82 -16.01 2.30
CA LEU A 190 7.16 -15.47 2.06
C LEU A 190 7.19 -14.50 0.88
N PHE A 191 6.24 -14.61 -0.07
CA PHE A 191 6.17 -13.75 -1.24
C PHE A 191 5.15 -12.64 -1.03
N ARG A 192 5.57 -11.39 -1.26
CA ARG A 192 4.65 -10.25 -1.30
C ARG A 192 4.38 -9.91 -2.76
N GLN A 193 3.18 -10.22 -3.23
CA GLN A 193 2.70 -9.73 -4.53
C GLN A 193 2.46 -8.23 -4.43
N ALA A 194 2.76 -7.48 -5.49
CA ALA A 194 2.41 -6.07 -5.56
C ALA A 194 0.89 -5.88 -5.37
N LYS A 195 0.50 -4.81 -4.66
CA LYS A 195 -0.91 -4.50 -4.39
C LYS A 195 -1.69 -4.50 -5.71
N PRO A 196 -2.80 -5.26 -5.82
CA PRO A 196 -3.63 -5.24 -7.01
C PRO A 196 -4.20 -3.84 -7.25
N SER A 197 -4.42 -3.48 -8.51
CA SER A 197 -5.00 -2.18 -8.87
C SER A 197 -6.51 -2.28 -9.06
N VAL A 198 -7.25 -1.27 -8.59
CA VAL A 198 -8.70 -1.13 -8.82
C VAL A 198 -8.94 -0.01 -9.84
N THR A 199 -9.71 -0.31 -10.88
CA THR A 199 -10.09 0.64 -11.93
C THR A 199 -11.60 0.66 -12.07
N LEU A 200 -12.20 1.84 -12.23
CA LEU A 200 -13.63 1.99 -12.56
C LEU A 200 -13.88 1.44 -13.97
N LEU A 201 -14.98 0.69 -14.13
CA LEU A 201 -15.42 0.16 -15.43
C LEU A 201 -16.20 1.19 -16.25
#